data_AF-E1SUW9-F1
#
_entry.id   AF-E1SUW9-F1
#
_cell.length_a   1.000
_cell.length_b   1.000
_cell.length_c   1.000
_cell.angle_alpha   90.00
_cell.angle_beta   90.00
_cell.angle_gamma   90.00
#
_symmetry.space_group_name_H-M   'P 1'
#
loop_
_entity.id
_entity.type
_entity.pdbx_description
1 polymer ?
#
loop_
_entity_poly.entity_id
_entity_poly.type
_entity_poly.pdbx_seq_one_letter_code
_entity_poly.pdbx_strand_id
1 'polypeptide(L)'
;MGATMNRWGRAMMLGASVGILLACGLALLMALWDWWENPGGIFRSDRGTQWHFVWDTFISWFAPTTLSFGLTGAGVMMARQWWRQY
;
A
#
# COMPACT_ATOMS: atom_id res chain seq x y z
N MET A 1 1.15 -24.08 -25.24
CA MET A 1 1.86 -22.89 -24.70
C MET A 1 0.98 -21.90 -23.90
N GLY A 2 -0.34 -22.12 -23.69
CA GLY A 2 -1.20 -21.12 -23.02
C GLY A 2 -1.32 -21.16 -21.48
N ALA A 3 -0.88 -22.23 -20.81
CA ALA A 3 -1.16 -22.43 -19.38
C ALA A 3 -0.12 -21.80 -18.42
N THR A 4 1.08 -21.47 -18.90
CA THR A 4 2.17 -20.91 -18.07
C THR A 4 2.06 -19.39 -17.95
N MET A 5 1.67 -18.70 -19.03
CA MET A 5 1.52 -17.25 -19.07
C MET A 5 0.48 -16.74 -18.06
N ASN A 6 -0.59 -17.52 -17.81
CA ASN A 6 -1.60 -17.18 -16.81
C ASN A 6 -1.13 -17.34 -15.35
N ARG A 7 -0.14 -18.19 -15.06
CA ARG A 7 0.32 -18.46 -13.69
C ARG A 7 1.19 -17.32 -13.19
N TRP A 8 2.14 -16.88 -14.01
CA TRP A 8 3.01 -15.74 -13.70
C TRP A 8 2.23 -14.43 -13.58
N GLY A 9 1.27 -14.20 -14.49
CA GLY A 9 0.37 -13.04 -14.39
C GLY A 9 -0.41 -13.03 -13.08
N ARG A 10 -0.99 -14.18 -12.66
CA ARG A 10 -1.66 -14.30 -11.36
C ARG A 10 -0.73 -14.06 -10.17
N ALA A 11 0.51 -14.56 -10.22
CA ALA A 11 1.48 -14.36 -9.14
C ALA A 11 1.87 -12.88 -9.00
N MET A 12 2.10 -12.18 -10.12
CA MET A 12 2.35 -10.74 -10.14
C MET A 12 1.15 -9.95 -9.59
N MET A 13 -0.06 -10.25 -10.09
CA MET A 13 -1.28 -9.59 -9.62
C MET A 13 -1.49 -9.80 -8.12
N LEU A 14 -1.35 -11.04 -7.64
CA LEU A 14 -1.51 -11.34 -6.21
C LEU A 14 -0.48 -10.60 -5.36
N GLY A 15 0.80 -10.62 -5.77
CA GLY A 15 1.86 -9.90 -5.08
C GLY A 15 1.63 -8.39 -5.04
N ALA A 16 1.24 -7.79 -6.16
CA ALA A 16 0.92 -6.38 -6.25
C ALA A 16 -0.32 -6.01 -5.40
N SER A 17 -1.38 -6.82 -5.45
CA SER A 17 -2.59 -6.61 -4.64
C SER A 17 -2.29 -6.66 -3.14
N VAL A 18 -1.49 -7.63 -2.68
CA VAL A 18 -1.05 -7.68 -1.28
C VAL A 18 -0.24 -6.44 -0.93
N GLY A 19 0.67 -6.00 -1.81
CA GLY A 19 1.45 -4.79 -1.59
C GLY A 19 0.60 -3.52 -1.47
N ILE A 20 -0.39 -3.36 -2.34
CA ILE A 20 -1.35 -2.23 -2.30
C ILE A 20 -2.15 -2.27 -0.99
N LEU A 21 -2.65 -3.44 -0.57
CA LEU A 21 -3.40 -3.57 0.69
C LEU A 21 -2.57 -3.16 1.90
N LEU A 22 -1.30 -3.60 1.95
CA LEU A 22 -0.37 -3.20 3.01
C LEU A 22 -0.05 -1.70 2.97
N ALA A 23 0.10 -1.13 1.78
CA ALA A 23 0.34 0.30 1.61
C ALA A 23 -0.85 1.15 2.06
N CYS A 24 -2.08 0.75 1.69
CA CYS A 24 -3.31 1.37 2.20
C CYS A 24 -3.37 1.32 3.74
N GLY A 25 -3.08 0.16 4.32
CA GLY A 25 -3.10 -0.02 5.78
C GLY A 25 -2.09 0.88 6.49
N LEU A 26 -0.85 0.92 5.99
CA LEU A 26 0.19 1.78 6.56
C LEU A 26 -0.16 3.27 6.42
N ALA A 27 -0.57 3.70 5.23
CA ALA A 27 -0.93 5.09 4.98
C ALA A 27 -2.12 5.56 5.84
N LEU A 28 -3.12 4.70 6.01
CA LEU A 28 -4.25 4.97 6.90
C LEU A 28 -3.80 5.05 8.36
N LEU A 29 -2.94 4.13 8.80
CA LEU A 29 -2.40 4.15 10.16
C LEU A 29 -1.64 5.45 10.43
N MET A 30 -0.80 5.90 9.49
CA MET A 30 -0.07 7.16 9.64
C MET A 30 -0.99 8.39 9.66
N ALA A 31 -1.97 8.45 8.76
CA ALA A 31 -2.93 9.55 8.74
C ALA A 31 -3.79 9.60 10.03
N LEU A 32 -4.19 8.44 10.56
CA LEU A 32 -4.91 8.36 11.83
C LEU A 32 -4.04 8.68 13.04
N TRP A 33 -2.77 8.28 13.00
CA TRP A 33 -1.79 8.59 14.05
C TRP A 33 -1.56 10.10 14.15
N ASP A 34 -1.24 10.76 13.03
CA ASP A 34 -1.07 12.22 12.97
C ASP A 34 -2.36 12.94 13.37
N TRP A 35 -3.51 12.43 12.93
CA TRP A 35 -4.81 12.95 13.34
C TRP A 35 -5.02 12.77 14.84
N TRP A 36 -4.68 11.64 15.46
CA TRP A 36 -4.85 11.47 16.91
C TRP A 36 -3.91 12.40 17.70
N GLU A 37 -2.62 12.37 17.39
CA GLU A 37 -1.57 12.97 18.22
C GLU A 37 -1.60 14.50 18.22
N ASN A 38 -2.15 15.14 17.18
CA ASN A 38 -2.21 16.59 17.06
C ASN A 38 -3.65 17.17 17.03
N PRO A 39 -4.37 17.19 18.17
CA PRO A 39 -5.72 17.73 18.25
C PRO A 39 -5.84 19.25 18.16
N GLY A 40 -4.76 20.00 18.44
CA GLY A 40 -4.68 21.45 18.19
C GLY A 40 -3.84 21.83 16.97
N GLY A 41 -3.37 20.83 16.20
CA GLY A 41 -2.55 21.05 15.02
C GLY A 41 -3.38 21.27 13.75
N ILE A 42 -2.72 21.30 12.60
CA ILE A 42 -3.35 21.57 11.29
C ILE A 42 -4.53 20.64 10.94
N PHE A 43 -4.64 19.47 11.58
CA PHE A 43 -5.65 18.44 11.34
C PHE A 43 -7.03 18.76 11.93
N ARG A 44 -7.12 19.59 12.98
CA ARG A 44 -8.38 19.97 13.61
C ARG A 44 -8.42 21.47 13.89
N SER A 45 -9.56 22.08 13.66
CA SER A 45 -9.85 23.45 14.06
C SER A 45 -11.23 23.54 14.70
N ASP A 46 -11.63 24.74 15.13
CA ASP A 46 -12.96 25.01 15.68
C ASP A 46 -14.11 24.63 14.73
N ARG A 47 -13.82 24.48 13.42
CA ARG A 47 -14.77 24.07 12.39
C ARG A 47 -14.76 22.55 12.12
N GLY A 48 -13.96 21.78 12.85
CA GLY A 48 -13.83 20.33 12.72
C GLY A 48 -12.52 19.89 12.06
N THR A 49 -12.53 18.68 11.49
CA THR A 49 -11.35 18.05 10.86
C THR A 49 -11.03 18.68 9.51
N GLN A 50 -9.77 19.07 9.33
CA GLN A 50 -9.22 19.56 8.07
C GLN A 50 -8.81 18.38 7.18
N TRP A 51 -9.78 17.80 6.47
CA TRP A 51 -9.59 16.58 5.68
C TRP A 51 -8.53 16.68 4.59
N HIS A 52 -8.23 17.88 4.08
CA HIS A 52 -7.17 18.08 3.10
C HIS A 52 -5.81 17.58 3.63
N PHE A 53 -5.44 17.91 4.88
CA PHE A 53 -4.19 17.43 5.48
C PHE A 53 -4.20 15.92 5.72
N VAL A 54 -5.34 15.35 6.11
CA VAL A 54 -5.50 13.90 6.26
C VAL A 54 -5.23 13.19 4.93
N TRP A 55 -5.80 13.71 3.84
CA TRP A 55 -5.59 13.16 2.50
C TRP A 55 -4.16 13.35 2.00
N ASP A 56 -3.55 14.50 2.24
CA ASP A 56 -2.15 14.76 1.85
C ASP A 56 -1.20 13.81 2.58
N THR A 57 -1.40 13.61 3.89
CA THR A 57 -0.63 12.62 4.67
C THR A 57 -0.86 11.22 4.15
N PHE A 58 -2.11 10.82 3.92
CA PHE A 58 -2.43 9.50 3.37
C PHE A 58 -1.71 9.28 2.03
N ILE A 59 -1.80 10.21 1.08
CA ILE A 59 -1.19 10.08 -0.25
C ILE A 59 0.34 10.04 -0.14
N SER A 60 0.92 10.88 0.72
CA SER A 60 2.36 10.96 0.95
C SER A 60 2.95 9.63 1.46
N TRP A 61 2.20 8.89 2.26
CA TRP A 61 2.58 7.54 2.69
C TRP A 61 2.19 6.47 1.66
N PHE A 62 1.00 6.58 1.06
CA PHE A 62 0.46 5.57 0.15
C PHE A 62 1.30 5.40 -1.11
N ALA A 63 1.68 6.49 -1.78
CA ALA A 63 2.37 6.44 -3.07
C ALA A 63 3.74 5.71 -3.00
N PRO A 64 4.69 6.13 -2.13
CA PRO A 64 5.97 5.42 -2.03
C PRO A 64 5.81 4.01 -1.48
N THR A 65 4.95 3.78 -0.49
CA THR A 65 4.74 2.44 0.08
C THR A 65 4.11 1.48 -0.93
N THR A 66 3.20 1.95 -1.78
CA THR A 66 2.60 1.12 -2.85
C THR A 66 3.65 0.67 -3.84
N LEU A 67 4.57 1.56 -4.23
CA LEU A 67 5.68 1.18 -5.12
C LEU A 67 6.59 0.16 -4.44
N SER A 68 7.00 0.41 -3.20
CA SER A 68 7.88 -0.51 -2.46
C SER A 68 7.24 -1.88 -2.25
N PHE A 69 6.07 -1.95 -1.62
CA PHE A 69 5.42 -3.21 -1.29
C PHE A 69 4.82 -3.91 -2.51
N GLY A 70 4.33 -3.17 -3.51
CA GLY A 70 3.83 -3.75 -4.75
C GLY A 70 4.93 -4.46 -5.53
N LEU A 71 6.10 -3.83 -5.70
CA LEU A 71 7.24 -4.42 -6.39
C LEU A 71 7.82 -5.60 -5.61
N THR A 72 8.01 -5.45 -4.29
CA THR A 72 8.52 -6.54 -3.44
C THR A 72 7.54 -7.72 -3.42
N GLY A 73 6.24 -7.47 -3.24
CA GLY A 73 5.21 -8.51 -3.23
C GLY A 73 5.16 -9.28 -4.56
N ALA A 74 5.19 -8.57 -5.69
CA ALA A 74 5.25 -9.19 -7.01
C ALA A 74 6.53 -10.03 -7.17
N GLY A 75 7.69 -9.47 -6.82
CA GLY A 75 8.98 -10.16 -6.91
C GLY A 75 9.04 -11.44 -6.06
N VAL A 76 8.56 -11.39 -4.82
CA VAL A 76 8.49 -12.56 -3.92
C VAL A 76 7.59 -13.64 -4.50
N MET A 77 6.41 -13.28 -5.01
CA MET A 77 5.48 -14.25 -5.59
C MET A 77 6.03 -14.89 -6.86
N MET A 78 6.74 -14.12 -7.69
CA MET A 78 7.44 -14.64 -8.85
C MET A 78 8.58 -15.58 -8.45
N ALA A 79 9.45 -15.19 -7.50
CA ALA A 79 10.54 -16.03 -7.01
C ALA A 79 10.03 -17.35 -6.41
N ARG A 80 8.96 -17.28 -5.62
CA ARG A 80 8.28 -18.48 -5.08
C ARG A 80 7.73 -19.38 -6.18
N GLN A 81 7.22 -18.81 -7.28
CA GLN A 81 6.74 -19.60 -8.42
C GLN A 81 7.88 -20.23 -9.22
N TRP A 82 9.01 -19.53 -9.36
CA TRP A 82 10.22 -20.06 -9.98
C TRP A 82 10.78 -21.25 -9.19
N TRP A 83 10.91 -21.11 -7.87
CA TRP A 83 11.42 -22.17 -7.00
C TRP A 83 10.60 -23.45 -7.07
N ARG A 84 9.26 -23.35 -7.20
CA ARG A 84 8.36 -24.52 -7.30
C ARG A 84 8.46 -25.30 -8.61
N GLN A 85 9.27 -24.86 -9.56
CA GLN A 85 9.46 -25.54 -10.86
C GLN A 85 10.74 -26.38 -10.91
N TYR A 86 11.59 -26.28 -9.88
CA TYR A 86 12.77 -27.13 -9.65
C TYR A 86 12.48 -28.11 -8.52
#